data_AF-A0A259ST65-F1
#
_entry.id   AF-A0A259ST65-F1
#
_cell.length_a   1.000
_cell.length_b   1.000
_cell.length_c   1.000
_cell.angle_alpha   90.00
_cell.angle_beta   90.00
_cell.angle_gamma   90.00
#
_symmetry.space_group_name_H-M   'P 1'
#
loop_
_entity.id
_entity.type
_entity.pdbx_description
1 polymer ?
#
loop_
_entity_poly.entity_id
_entity_poly.type
_entity_poly.pdbx_seq_one_letter_code
_entity_poly.pdbx_strand_id
1 'polypeptide(L)'
;DAGHHQRRLMRLTGLDVEENQDRRLLNDLDEIRARSTKQWADEEMYAHEWLTRVFEPVVRAIPYDLRAKLEPAEVFHQVLEHRWYMSQAEGRSVPLAEVLTSYINDVLRHRRDEATIMGPPTETMSLPVITGSVPVEDEDPDIDWRDLV
;
A
#
# COMPACT_ATOMS: atom_id res chain seq x y z
N ASP A 1 9.36 13.03 17.36
CA ASP A 1 8.68 11.73 17.51
C ASP A 1 8.85 10.85 16.25
N ALA A 2 9.96 11.01 15.53
CA ALA A 2 10.22 10.31 14.28
C ALA A 2 10.50 8.82 14.54
N GLY A 3 9.93 7.94 13.70
CA GLY A 3 10.18 6.49 13.72
C GLY A 3 9.53 5.69 14.87
N HIS A 4 8.60 6.23 15.66
CA HIS A 4 7.85 5.41 16.63
C HIS A 4 7.02 4.33 15.91
N HIS A 5 6.35 4.71 14.83
CA HIS A 5 5.52 3.81 14.02
C HIS A 5 6.36 2.74 13.34
N GLN A 6 7.48 3.11 12.70
CA GLN A 6 8.43 2.15 12.11
C GLN A 6 8.93 1.15 13.14
N ARG A 7 9.36 1.60 14.33
CA ARG A 7 9.79 0.71 15.42
C ARG A 7 8.67 -0.21 15.93
N ARG A 8 7.42 0.28 15.98
CA ARG A 8 6.25 -0.54 16.35
C ARG A 8 6.00 -1.61 15.28
N LEU A 9 5.95 -1.23 14.01
CA LEU A 9 5.74 -2.16 12.90
C LEU A 9 6.84 -3.22 12.88
N MET A 10 8.10 -2.80 12.92
CA MET A 10 9.25 -3.70 12.93
C MET A 10 9.19 -4.68 14.11
N ARG A 11 8.77 -4.26 15.30
CA ARG A 11 8.61 -5.15 16.46
C ARG A 11 7.50 -6.19 16.24
N LEU A 12 6.39 -5.79 15.65
CA LEU A 12 5.20 -6.64 15.49
C LEU A 12 5.30 -7.60 14.30
N THR A 13 5.93 -7.18 13.21
CA THR A 13 5.92 -7.90 11.92
C THR A 13 7.33 -8.25 11.43
N GLY A 14 8.37 -7.60 11.94
CA GLY A 14 9.73 -7.74 11.42
C GLY A 14 9.97 -7.04 10.08
N LEU A 15 8.98 -6.32 9.54
CA LEU A 15 9.13 -5.57 8.29
C LEU A 15 9.86 -4.25 8.57
N ASP A 16 10.88 -3.97 7.77
CA ASP A 16 11.51 -2.66 7.69
C ASP A 16 10.95 -1.91 6.48
N VAL A 17 10.51 -0.68 6.69
CA VAL A 17 9.79 0.14 5.71
C VAL A 17 10.22 1.59 5.83
N GLU A 18 10.04 2.36 4.77
CA GLU A 18 10.40 3.78 4.79
C GLU A 18 9.44 4.61 5.65
N GLU A 19 9.89 5.81 6.02
CA GLU A 19 9.11 6.76 6.82
C GLU A 19 7.83 7.14 6.06
N ASN A 20 6.67 7.09 6.73
CA ASN A 20 5.30 7.23 6.21
C ASN A 20 4.66 5.96 5.60
N GLN A 21 5.43 4.93 5.25
CA GLN A 21 4.87 3.65 4.82
C GLN A 21 4.33 2.85 6.02
N ASP A 22 5.07 2.93 7.13
CA ASP A 22 4.76 2.33 8.42
C ASP A 22 3.34 2.62 8.89
N ARG A 23 2.90 3.87 8.80
CA ARG A 23 1.55 4.29 9.20
C ARG A 23 0.47 3.60 8.37
N ARG A 24 0.66 3.49 7.05
CA ARG A 24 -0.33 2.86 6.16
C ARG A 24 -0.44 1.36 6.42
N LEU A 25 0.68 0.67 6.63
CA LEU A 25 0.70 -0.75 6.96
C LEU A 25 0.11 -1.01 8.36
N LEU A 26 0.45 -0.19 9.35
CA LEU A 26 -0.14 -0.30 10.68
C LEU A 26 -1.65 -0.05 10.67
N ASN A 27 -2.14 0.90 9.87
CA ASN A 27 -3.56 1.13 9.72
C ASN A 27 -4.30 -0.09 9.15
N ASP A 28 -3.75 -0.75 8.13
CA ASP A 28 -4.36 -1.97 7.55
C ASP A 28 -4.35 -3.14 8.55
N LEU A 29 -3.28 -3.27 9.35
CA LEU A 29 -3.20 -4.23 10.45
C LEU A 29 -4.28 -3.95 11.51
N ASP A 30 -4.38 -2.70 11.97
CA ASP A 30 -5.33 -2.28 12.99
C ASP A 30 -6.79 -2.39 12.46
N GLU A 31 -7.04 -2.23 11.16
CA GLU A 31 -8.33 -2.48 10.49
C GLU A 31 -8.71 -3.97 10.53
N ILE A 32 -7.78 -4.87 10.21
CA ILE A 32 -8.00 -6.32 10.30
C ILE A 32 -8.26 -6.75 11.74
N ARG A 33 -7.52 -6.18 12.69
CA ARG A 33 -7.75 -6.37 14.12
C ARG A 33 -9.16 -5.93 14.52
N ALA A 34 -9.59 -4.75 14.10
CA ALA A 34 -10.92 -4.21 14.42
C ALA A 34 -12.07 -5.06 13.86
N ARG A 35 -11.87 -5.69 12.69
CA ARG A 35 -12.87 -6.59 12.07
C ARG A 35 -12.81 -8.04 12.57
N SER A 36 -11.72 -8.43 13.23
CA SER A 36 -11.55 -9.80 13.68
C SER A 36 -12.55 -10.14 14.79
N THR A 37 -13.25 -11.28 14.65
CA THR A 37 -14.11 -11.83 15.71
C THR A 37 -13.32 -12.50 16.83
N LYS A 38 -12.03 -12.79 16.59
CA LYS A 38 -11.11 -13.34 17.59
C LYS A 38 -10.74 -12.26 18.59
N GLN A 39 -10.66 -12.62 19.86
CA GLN A 39 -10.30 -11.74 20.97
C GLN A 39 -8.93 -12.14 21.52
N TRP A 40 -7.88 -11.96 20.73
CA TRP A 40 -6.53 -12.17 21.24
C TRP A 40 -6.14 -11.00 22.14
N ALA A 41 -5.53 -11.32 23.28
CA ALA A 41 -5.03 -10.30 24.19
C ALA A 41 -3.79 -9.59 23.61
N ASP A 42 -3.01 -10.31 22.80
CA ASP A 42 -1.75 -9.84 22.26
C ASP A 42 -1.91 -9.30 20.82
N GLU A 43 -1.33 -8.13 20.58
CA GLU A 43 -1.28 -7.48 19.28
C GLU A 43 -0.37 -8.22 18.29
N GLU A 44 0.68 -8.89 18.79
CA GLU A 44 1.60 -9.69 17.98
C GLU A 44 0.87 -10.83 17.25
N MET A 45 -0.18 -11.38 17.85
CA MET A 45 -1.00 -12.41 17.20
C MET A 45 -1.78 -11.87 16.00
N TYR A 46 -2.32 -10.64 16.11
CA TYR A 46 -2.98 -9.98 14.98
C TYR A 46 -1.99 -9.61 13.89
N ALA A 47 -0.81 -9.13 14.27
CA ALA A 47 0.27 -8.82 13.33
C ALA A 47 0.70 -10.06 12.54
N HIS A 48 0.87 -11.20 13.22
CA HIS A 48 1.20 -12.47 12.59
C HIS A 48 0.07 -12.97 11.67
N GLU A 49 -1.19 -12.85 12.08
CA GLU A 49 -2.32 -13.19 11.22
C GLU A 49 -2.36 -12.30 9.98
N TRP A 50 -2.24 -10.99 10.15
CA TRP A 50 -2.20 -10.03 9.05
C TRP A 50 -1.08 -10.35 8.07
N LEU A 51 0.12 -10.64 8.57
CA LEU A 51 1.27 -11.04 7.76
C LEU A 51 0.96 -12.27 6.91
N THR A 52 0.45 -13.33 7.54
CA THR A 52 0.25 -14.63 6.88
C THR A 52 -0.99 -14.69 5.99
N ARG A 53 -2.02 -13.89 6.29
CA ARG A 53 -3.33 -13.91 5.59
C ARG A 53 -3.50 -12.82 4.56
N VAL A 54 -2.84 -11.68 4.72
CA VAL A 54 -3.03 -10.51 3.86
C VAL A 54 -1.73 -10.15 3.16
N PHE A 55 -0.67 -9.87 3.92
CA PHE A 55 0.59 -9.38 3.37
C PHE A 55 1.27 -10.42 2.46
N GLU A 56 1.59 -11.60 2.98
CA GLU A 56 2.31 -12.62 2.24
C GLU A 56 1.56 -13.12 1.00
N PRO A 57 0.24 -13.38 1.03
CA PRO A 57 -0.47 -13.81 -0.18
C PRO A 57 -0.44 -12.75 -1.29
N VAL A 58 -0.56 -11.46 -0.94
CA VAL A 58 -0.48 -10.37 -1.91
C VAL A 58 0.90 -10.30 -2.54
N VAL A 59 1.97 -10.30 -1.72
CA VAL A 59 3.35 -10.25 -2.23
C VAL A 59 3.68 -11.50 -3.06
N ARG A 60 3.24 -12.69 -2.64
CA ARG A 60 3.52 -13.96 -3.33
C ARG A 60 2.75 -14.11 -4.64
N ALA A 61 1.58 -13.50 -4.76
CA ALA A 61 0.80 -13.53 -5.99
C ALA A 61 1.42 -12.70 -7.12
N ILE A 62 2.35 -11.81 -6.80
CA ILE A 62 3.06 -10.99 -7.79
C ILE A 62 4.20 -11.82 -8.39
N PRO A 63 4.26 -11.96 -9.74
CA PRO A 63 5.34 -12.69 -10.40
C PRO A 63 6.72 -12.17 -9.98
N TYR A 64 7.64 -13.10 -9.70
CA TYR A 64 8.97 -12.78 -9.19
C TYR A 64 9.73 -11.79 -10.08
N ASP A 65 9.61 -11.95 -11.40
CA ASP A 65 10.25 -11.11 -12.40
C ASP A 65 9.72 -9.66 -12.41
N LEU A 66 8.47 -9.45 -12.00
CA LEU A 66 7.87 -8.11 -11.89
C LEU A 66 8.22 -7.42 -10.57
N ARG A 67 8.41 -8.18 -9.48
CA ARG A 67 8.80 -7.63 -8.18
C ARG A 67 10.30 -7.59 -7.93
N ALA A 68 11.15 -8.17 -8.78
CA ALA A 68 12.55 -8.47 -8.47
C ALA A 68 13.41 -7.28 -7.99
N LYS A 69 12.98 -6.04 -8.25
CA LYS A 69 13.66 -4.81 -7.81
C LYS A 69 12.98 -4.08 -6.64
N LEU A 70 11.82 -4.54 -6.18
CA LEU A 70 11.02 -3.89 -5.16
C LEU A 70 11.00 -4.74 -3.88
N GLU A 71 11.17 -4.08 -2.75
CA GLU A 71 11.02 -4.70 -1.44
C GLU A 71 9.56 -5.16 -1.24
N PRO A 72 9.30 -6.29 -0.57
CA PRO A 72 7.95 -6.78 -0.30
C PRO A 72 7.00 -5.74 0.31
N ALA A 73 7.51 -4.94 1.25
CA ALA A 73 6.73 -3.92 1.92
C ALA A 73 6.37 -2.76 0.99
N GLU A 74 7.32 -2.34 0.16
CA GLU A 74 7.11 -1.31 -0.88
C GLU A 74 6.00 -1.74 -1.85
N VAL A 75 6.06 -2.99 -2.31
CA VAL A 75 5.04 -3.53 -3.21
C VAL A 75 3.66 -3.51 -2.55
N PHE A 76 3.57 -3.96 -1.29
CA PHE A 76 2.30 -3.97 -0.58
C PHE A 76 1.75 -2.55 -0.35
N HIS A 77 2.61 -1.59 -0.02
CA HIS A 77 2.25 -0.18 0.09
C HIS A 77 1.62 0.34 -1.21
N GLN A 78 2.28 0.10 -2.35
CA GLN A 78 1.78 0.54 -3.65
C GLN A 78 0.44 -0.13 -4.02
N VAL A 79 0.22 -1.39 -3.62
CA VAL A 79 -1.09 -2.05 -3.79
C VAL A 79 -2.18 -1.35 -2.99
N LEU A 80 -1.90 -0.95 -1.74
CA LEU A 80 -2.88 -0.21 -0.91
C LEU A 80 -3.18 1.18 -1.47
N GLU A 81 -2.17 1.87 -2.01
CA GLU A 81 -2.37 3.14 -2.71
C GLU A 81 -3.24 2.96 -3.96
N HIS A 82 -2.96 1.94 -4.76
CA HIS A 82 -3.76 1.61 -5.95
C HIS A 82 -5.21 1.29 -5.59
N ARG A 83 -5.44 0.58 -4.47
CA ARG A 83 -6.77 0.31 -3.94
C ARG A 83 -7.54 1.60 -3.64
N TRP A 84 -6.89 2.56 -3.00
CA TRP A 84 -7.52 3.85 -2.70
C TRP A 84 -7.90 4.55 -4.01
N TYR A 85 -6.98 4.66 -4.96
CA TYR A 85 -7.26 5.28 -6.25
C TYR A 85 -8.43 4.60 -6.98
N MET A 86 -8.44 3.27 -7.06
CA MET A 86 -9.54 2.52 -7.67
C MET A 86 -10.87 2.76 -6.94
N SER A 87 -10.86 2.79 -5.60
CA SER A 87 -12.08 3.04 -4.83
C SER A 87 -12.67 4.43 -5.07
N GLN A 88 -11.80 5.44 -5.23
CA GLN A 88 -12.23 6.79 -5.60
C GLN A 88 -12.79 6.84 -7.01
N ALA A 89 -12.13 6.18 -7.97
CA ALA A 89 -12.56 6.14 -9.36
C ALA A 89 -13.90 5.41 -9.55
N GLU A 90 -14.15 4.35 -8.80
CA GLU A 90 -15.36 3.54 -8.91
C GLU A 90 -16.48 3.95 -7.94
N GLY A 91 -16.19 4.84 -6.97
CA GLY A 91 -17.15 5.25 -5.94
C GLY A 91 -17.62 4.09 -5.04
N ARG A 92 -16.81 3.04 -4.91
CA ARG A 92 -17.11 1.86 -4.09
C ARG A 92 -15.84 1.27 -3.48
N SER A 93 -15.98 0.48 -2.42
CA SER A 93 -14.87 -0.34 -1.95
C SER A 93 -14.51 -1.42 -2.97
N VAL A 94 -13.22 -1.53 -3.27
CA VAL A 94 -12.69 -2.53 -4.20
C VAL A 94 -11.96 -3.64 -3.42
N PRO A 95 -12.30 -4.93 -3.64
CA PRO A 95 -11.63 -6.07 -3.01
C PRO A 95 -10.15 -6.16 -3.39
N LEU A 96 -9.32 -6.59 -2.43
CA LEU A 96 -7.87 -6.65 -2.61
C LEU A 96 -7.41 -7.52 -3.79
N ALA A 97 -8.14 -8.59 -4.12
CA ALA A 97 -7.83 -9.47 -5.25
C ALA A 97 -8.05 -8.78 -6.61
N GLU A 98 -9.07 -7.92 -6.71
CA GLU A 98 -9.36 -7.12 -7.89
C GLU A 98 -8.27 -6.05 -8.08
N VAL A 99 -7.94 -5.33 -7.00
CA VAL A 99 -6.85 -4.34 -6.97
C VAL A 99 -5.53 -4.96 -7.39
N LEU A 100 -5.19 -6.12 -6.85
CA LEU A 100 -3.94 -6.82 -7.16
C LEU A 100 -3.84 -7.15 -8.65
N THR A 101 -4.94 -7.59 -9.26
CA THR A 101 -4.98 -7.92 -10.69
C THR A 101 -4.77 -6.65 -11.53
N SER A 102 -5.45 -5.55 -11.20
CA SER A 102 -5.26 -4.26 -11.87
C SER A 102 -3.83 -3.75 -11.67
N TYR A 103 -3.31 -3.74 -10.46
CA TYR A 103 -1.96 -3.28 -10.14
C TYR A 103 -0.86 -4.02 -10.93
N ILE A 104 -0.97 -5.35 -11.05
CA ILE A 104 -0.03 -6.15 -11.85
C ILE A 104 -0.07 -5.73 -13.32
N ASN A 105 -1.26 -5.54 -13.89
CA ASN A 105 -1.42 -5.27 -15.32
C ASN A 105 -1.13 -3.81 -15.69
N ASP A 106 -1.56 -2.87 -14.85
CA ASP A 106 -1.57 -1.45 -15.16
C ASP A 106 -0.31 -0.74 -14.65
N VAL A 107 0.33 -1.24 -13.59
CA VAL A 107 1.52 -0.61 -13.01
C VAL A 107 2.77 -1.44 -13.24
N LEU A 108 2.79 -2.70 -12.78
CA LEU A 108 4.03 -3.49 -12.79
C LEU A 108 4.51 -3.89 -14.19
N ARG A 109 3.58 -4.27 -15.09
CA ARG A 109 3.95 -4.61 -16.48
C ARG A 109 4.56 -3.41 -17.21
N HIS A 110 3.92 -2.24 -17.15
CA HIS A 110 4.40 -1.04 -17.84
C HIS A 110 5.76 -0.58 -17.31
N ARG A 111 6.01 -0.64 -15.99
CA ARG A 111 7.33 -0.31 -15.43
C ARG A 111 8.47 -1.19 -15.96
N ARG A 112 8.22 -2.49 -16.15
CA ARG A 112 9.23 -3.40 -16.71
C ARG A 112 9.52 -3.07 -18.16
N ASP A 113 8.47 -2.79 -18.94
CA ASP A 113 8.60 -2.46 -20.35
C ASP A 113 9.38 -1.15 -20.53
N GLU A 114 9.11 -0.13 -19.72
CA GLU A 114 9.88 1.12 -19.66
C GLU A 114 11.35 0.88 -19.28
N ALA A 115 11.62 0.06 -18.27
CA ALA A 115 12.98 -0.31 -17.85
C ALA A 115 13.72 -1.20 -18.86
N THR A 116 13.02 -1.77 -19.85
CA THR A 116 13.61 -2.52 -20.97
C THR A 116 13.93 -1.59 -22.13
N ILE A 117 13.13 -0.54 -22.31
CA ILE A 117 13.32 0.49 -23.34
C ILE A 117 14.43 1.49 -22.93
N MET A 118 14.54 1.77 -21.63
CA MET A 118 15.62 2.57 -21.04
C MET A 118 16.69 1.62 -20.49
N GLY A 119 17.90 1.62 -21.05
CA GLY A 119 19.06 0.90 -20.50
C GLY A 119 19.42 1.30 -19.05
N PRO A 120 20.50 0.75 -18.44
CA PRO A 120 20.67 0.66 -16.97
C PRO A 120 20.50 2.02 -16.26
N PRO A 121 19.93 2.01 -15.03
CA PRO A 121 19.19 3.13 -14.51
C PRO A 121 20.11 4.22 -13.98
N THR A 122 19.94 5.44 -14.48
CA THR A 122 20.19 6.64 -13.68
C THR A 122 18.84 7.14 -13.20
N GLU A 123 18.70 7.18 -11.88
CA GLU A 123 17.56 7.69 -11.11
C GLU A 123 17.06 9.03 -11.64
N THR A 124 15.75 9.13 -11.89
CA THR A 124 14.80 10.16 -11.38
C THR A 124 13.56 10.12 -12.28
N MET A 125 12.50 9.46 -11.84
CA MET A 125 11.18 9.67 -12.44
C MET A 125 10.39 10.65 -11.57
N SER A 126 10.47 11.92 -11.96
CA SER A 126 9.50 12.93 -11.58
C SER A 126 8.18 12.61 -12.27
N LEU A 127 7.11 12.39 -11.50
CA LEU A 127 5.75 12.27 -12.04
C LEU A 127 5.35 13.60 -12.71
N PRO A 128 4.71 13.59 -13.90
CA PRO A 128 4.22 14.81 -14.52
C PRO A 128 3.02 15.32 -13.72
N VAL A 129 3.19 16.49 -13.09
CA VAL A 129 2.09 17.29 -12.54
C VAL A 129 1.17 17.67 -13.71
N ILE A 130 -0.02 17.07 -13.75
CA ILE A 130 -1.13 17.54 -14.57
C ILE A 130 -1.68 18.79 -13.88
N THR A 131 -1.26 19.98 -14.33
CA THR A 131 -1.86 21.25 -13.91
C THR A 131 -3.22 21.42 -14.60
N GLY A 132 -4.27 20.88 -14.00
CA GLY A 132 -5.65 21.30 -14.23
C GLY A 132 -6.02 22.32 -13.18
N SER A 133 -6.15 23.59 -13.56
CA SER A 133 -6.55 24.68 -12.67
C SER A 133 -7.97 24.47 -12.15
N VAL A 134 -8.08 24.04 -10.89
CA VAL A 134 -9.33 24.09 -10.10
C VAL A 134 -9.12 25.18 -9.05
N PRO A 135 -10.07 26.11 -8.85
CA PRO A 135 -9.95 27.12 -7.81
C PRO A 135 -9.91 26.40 -6.46
N VAL A 136 -8.88 26.67 -5.67
CA VAL A 136 -8.75 26.16 -4.30
C VAL A 136 -9.62 27.04 -3.42
N GLU A 137 -10.79 26.56 -3.04
CA GLU A 137 -11.49 27.06 -1.86
C GLU A 137 -10.79 26.42 -0.64
N ASP A 138 -10.17 27.27 0.18
CA ASP A 138 -9.54 26.92 1.45
C ASP A 138 -10.61 26.44 2.44
N GLU A 139 -10.96 25.16 2.37
CA GLU A 139 -11.53 24.43 3.49
C GLU A 139 -10.74 23.14 3.62
N ASP A 140 -9.90 23.07 4.67
CA ASP A 140 -9.50 21.80 5.29
C ASP A 140 -10.75 21.25 6.01
N PRO A 141 -11.35 20.16 5.56
CA PRO A 141 -11.81 19.16 6.49
C PRO A 141 -10.69 18.13 6.63
N ASP A 142 -10.35 17.81 7.87
CA ASP A 142 -9.88 16.49 8.26
C ASP A 142 -10.89 15.46 7.72
N ILE A 143 -10.79 15.09 6.44
CA ILE A 143 -11.64 14.08 5.81
C ILE A 143 -11.13 12.76 6.34
N ASP A 144 -11.74 12.35 7.44
CA ASP A 144 -11.63 11.01 7.97
C ASP A 144 -12.23 10.05 6.94
N TRP A 145 -11.36 9.47 6.12
CA TRP A 145 -11.69 8.47 5.09
C TRP A 145 -12.46 7.25 5.64
N ARG A 146 -12.60 7.16 6.97
CA ARG A 146 -13.44 6.21 7.70
C ARG A 146 -14.95 6.42 7.51
N ASP A 147 -15.41 7.59 7.06
CA ASP A 147 -16.84 7.91 6.89
C ASP A 147 -17.41 7.54 5.49
N LEU A 148 -16.63 6.90 4.63
CA LEU A 148 -17.03 6.51 3.27
C LEU A 148 -17.52 5.05 3.13
N VAL A 149 -18.05 4.45 4.20
CA VAL A 149 -18.58 3.06 4.23
C VAL A 149 -19.98 2.99 4.81
#